data_AF-A0A8J4YL59-F1
#
_entry.id   AF-A0A8J4YL59-F1
#
_cell.length_a   1.000
_cell.length_b   1.000
_cell.length_c   1.000
_cell.angle_alpha   90.00
_cell.angle_beta   90.00
_cell.angle_gamma   90.00
#
_symmetry.space_group_name_H-M   'P 1'
#
loop_
_entity.id
_entity.type
_entity.pdbx_description
1 polymer ?
#
loop_
_entity_poly.entity_id
_entity_poly.type
_entity_poly.pdbx_seq_one_letter_code
_entity_poly.pdbx_strand_id
1 'polypeptide(L)'
;MFQADGQMRVATGKATLKKNLQVEVSQRLITSPTSMVVDVSALQWTLEWPSQGTVDTFISVFKVWVNARLLEADVHLCFDRYFEYSTKSSTRSARANATRVHQLERKTPLPARDAVLKNSANKKQLNTLLCDAILSDDNFLQHATQNHLQRWVGENDMPTQVSKGRKSPRLDLASTHEEADILITQQAIHLAKEDPESHVRVVCDDTDVFALLAYYYLSEKLQSSLTMQSPIMGRSCIDVKETARKHSAIVPELLALHALTGCDSVAATYEIGKTKAIAVARKGYTLDQLGKSLANIIEVTEQATAFMGACYGITTPTSSMTKIRQKLWAQKTGKSTAAPKLCSLPPTTEAFEQNVRRSHHQVAHWYSALSGDPSTLAAVEHGWEADDTNKCLIPRNMEDGVSYAPEHILKLVRCGCTSERACRGGKCGCMERQLPCTMFCTCGGGTACSNPFNITESATDHADIPDDSDEANDRAMDVDEEDDE
;
A
#
# COMPACT_ATOMS: atom_id res chain seq x y z
N MET A 1 -10.10 5.88 -7.47
CA MET A 1 -9.07 5.29 -6.58
C MET A 1 -9.32 5.62 -5.13
N PHE A 2 -10.06 6.69 -4.83
CA PHE A 2 -10.52 7.01 -3.49
C PHE A 2 -12.03 6.78 -3.36
N GLN A 3 -12.49 6.62 -2.12
CA GLN A 3 -13.90 6.62 -1.73
C GLN A 3 -14.39 8.07 -1.56
N ALA A 4 -15.70 8.25 -1.38
CA ALA A 4 -16.30 9.59 -1.26
C ALA A 4 -15.86 10.33 0.01
N ASP A 5 -15.46 9.59 1.04
CA ASP A 5 -14.92 10.10 2.31
C ASP A 5 -13.41 10.41 2.24
N GLY A 6 -12.79 10.33 1.06
CA GLY A 6 -11.37 10.57 0.87
C GLY A 6 -10.48 9.38 1.24
N GLN A 7 -11.02 8.25 1.70
CA GLN A 7 -10.20 7.07 1.98
C GLN A 7 -9.73 6.40 0.69
N MET A 8 -8.47 5.98 0.68
CA MET A 8 -7.93 5.19 -0.43
C MET A 8 -8.70 3.87 -0.57
N ARG A 9 -9.05 3.50 -1.81
CA ARG A 9 -9.77 2.26 -2.08
C ARG A 9 -8.86 1.06 -1.81
N VAL A 10 -9.19 0.31 -0.77
CA VAL A 10 -8.50 -0.92 -0.41
C VAL A 10 -8.71 -1.99 -1.50
N ALA A 11 -7.64 -2.69 -1.87
CA ALA A 11 -7.74 -3.86 -2.73
C ALA A 11 -8.32 -5.04 -1.93
N THR A 12 -9.60 -5.36 -2.16
CA THR A 12 -10.31 -6.46 -1.50
C THR A 12 -10.04 -7.84 -2.13
N GLY A 13 -9.47 -7.86 -3.34
CA GLY A 13 -9.19 -9.08 -4.12
C GLY A 13 -7.71 -9.46 -4.21
N LYS A 14 -6.86 -9.08 -3.24
CA LYS A 14 -5.41 -9.36 -3.31
C LYS A 14 -5.11 -10.85 -3.39
N ALA A 15 -5.78 -11.64 -2.54
CA ALA A 15 -5.63 -13.09 -2.51
C ALA A 15 -5.93 -13.76 -3.86
N THR A 16 -6.64 -13.10 -4.78
CA THR A 16 -6.84 -13.58 -6.16
C THR A 16 -5.52 -13.69 -6.92
N LEU A 17 -4.52 -12.86 -6.64
CA LEU A 17 -3.18 -13.00 -7.23
C LEU A 17 -2.57 -14.34 -6.85
N LYS A 18 -2.49 -14.61 -5.54
CA LYS A 18 -2.01 -15.87 -4.97
C LYS A 18 -2.77 -17.06 -5.54
N LYS A 19 -4.11 -17.03 -5.50
CA LYS A 19 -4.97 -18.11 -6.04
C LYS A 19 -4.78 -18.41 -7.53
N ASN A 20 -4.48 -17.40 -8.35
CA ASN A 20 -4.28 -17.59 -9.79
C ASN A 20 -2.93 -18.20 -10.15
N LEU A 21 -1.92 -18.03 -9.28
CA LEU A 21 -0.53 -18.37 -9.60
C LEU A 21 0.02 -19.51 -8.73
N GLN A 22 -0.54 -19.73 -7.54
CA GLN A 22 -0.05 -20.75 -6.62
C GLN A 22 -0.07 -22.13 -7.27
N VAL A 23 1.02 -22.86 -7.10
CA VAL A 23 1.04 -24.31 -7.31
C VAL A 23 0.93 -24.97 -5.94
N GLU A 24 -0.18 -25.65 -5.71
CA GLU A 24 -0.42 -26.33 -4.45
C GLU A 24 0.21 -27.72 -4.43
N VAL A 25 0.74 -28.09 -3.27
CA VAL A 25 1.25 -29.41 -2.95
C VAL A 25 0.54 -29.95 -1.70
N SER A 26 0.19 -31.23 -1.74
CA SER A 26 -0.42 -31.92 -0.60
C SER A 26 0.57 -31.97 0.55
N GLN A 27 0.12 -31.65 1.78
CA GLN A 27 0.96 -31.69 2.98
C GLN A 27 1.67 -33.03 3.20
N ARG A 28 1.07 -34.14 2.75
CA ARG A 28 1.65 -35.49 2.87
C ARG A 28 2.88 -35.71 1.99
N LEU A 29 3.05 -34.90 0.95
CA LEU A 29 4.15 -34.99 -0.01
C LEU A 29 5.30 -34.02 0.33
N ILE A 30 5.13 -33.18 1.36
CA ILE A 30 6.11 -32.15 1.71
C ILE A 30 7.05 -32.72 2.75
N THR A 31 8.35 -32.63 2.46
CA THR A 31 9.41 -32.97 3.41
C THR A 31 9.27 -32.14 4.69
N SER A 32 9.64 -32.75 5.82
CA SER A 32 9.79 -32.03 7.08
C SER A 32 10.75 -30.86 6.90
N PRO A 33 10.41 -29.66 7.41
CA PRO A 33 11.27 -28.50 7.22
C PRO A 33 12.55 -28.62 8.05
N THR A 34 13.65 -28.10 7.54
CA THR A 34 14.85 -27.84 8.34
C THR A 34 14.70 -26.53 9.11
N SER A 35 13.95 -25.58 8.54
CA SER A 35 13.69 -24.27 9.14
C SER A 35 12.27 -23.78 8.84
N MET A 36 11.64 -23.15 9.82
CA MET A 36 10.34 -22.50 9.72
C MET A 36 10.47 -20.99 9.91
N VAL A 37 9.98 -20.20 8.96
CA VAL A 37 9.86 -18.74 9.08
C VAL A 37 8.39 -18.38 9.31
N VAL A 38 8.09 -17.73 10.42
CA VAL A 38 6.73 -17.64 10.95
C VAL A 38 6.30 -16.18 11.00
N ASP A 39 5.20 -15.88 10.32
CA ASP A 39 4.47 -14.63 10.51
C ASP A 39 3.74 -14.67 11.86
N VAL A 40 4.32 -13.98 12.87
CA VAL A 40 3.75 -13.98 14.22
C VAL A 40 2.39 -13.27 14.25
N SER A 41 2.21 -12.26 13.41
CA SER A 41 0.93 -11.55 13.29
C SER A 41 -0.18 -12.50 12.85
N ALA A 42 0.07 -13.32 11.82
CA ALA A 42 -0.88 -14.32 11.36
C ALA A 42 -1.08 -15.46 12.38
N LEU A 43 0.00 -15.89 13.06
CA LEU A 43 -0.06 -16.92 14.10
C LEU A 43 -0.94 -16.50 15.29
N GLN A 44 -0.85 -15.25 15.75
CA GLN A 44 -1.68 -14.75 16.86
C GLN A 44 -3.19 -14.87 16.60
N TRP A 45 -3.60 -14.85 15.34
CA TRP A 45 -5.01 -15.04 14.97
C TRP A 45 -5.46 -16.51 15.04
N THR A 46 -4.55 -17.47 14.96
CA THR A 46 -4.87 -18.90 14.90
C THR A 46 -4.62 -19.65 16.19
N LEU A 47 -3.75 -19.12 17.06
CA LEU A 47 -3.54 -19.67 18.40
C LEU A 47 -4.83 -19.61 19.22
N GLU A 48 -4.96 -20.58 20.13
CA GLU A 48 -6.01 -20.55 21.14
C GLU A 48 -5.93 -19.23 21.90
N TRP A 49 -7.05 -18.51 21.94
CA TRP A 49 -7.19 -17.27 22.68
C TRP A 49 -7.99 -17.56 23.96
N PRO A 50 -7.34 -17.66 25.14
CA PRO A 50 -8.00 -18.04 26.37
C PRO A 50 -9.19 -17.12 26.67
N SER A 51 -10.39 -17.70 26.75
CA SER A 51 -11.62 -16.96 27.05
C SER A 51 -11.67 -16.48 28.51
N GLN A 52 -11.00 -17.21 29.40
CA GLN A 52 -10.76 -16.88 30.79
C GLN A 52 -9.26 -17.02 31.04
N GLY A 53 -8.60 -15.95 31.44
CA GLY A 53 -7.16 -15.95 31.65
C GLY A 53 -6.55 -14.57 31.64
N THR A 54 -5.24 -14.56 31.80
CA THR A 54 -4.42 -13.34 31.76
C THR A 54 -3.56 -13.33 30.50
N VAL A 55 -2.85 -12.23 30.26
CA VAL A 55 -1.84 -12.19 29.20
C VAL A 55 -0.81 -13.32 29.36
N ASP A 56 -0.45 -13.68 30.60
CA ASP A 56 0.48 -14.79 30.89
C ASP A 56 -0.05 -16.17 30.47
N THR A 57 -1.37 -16.35 30.51
CA THR A 57 -2.02 -17.54 29.98
C THR A 57 -1.81 -17.64 28.47
N PHE A 58 -1.96 -16.55 27.74
CA PHE A 58 -1.70 -16.53 26.29
C PHE A 58 -0.21 -16.68 25.96
N ILE A 59 0.68 -16.06 26.74
CA ILE A 59 2.14 -16.26 26.62
C ILE A 59 2.48 -17.75 26.76
N SER A 60 1.82 -18.45 27.67
CA SER A 60 2.02 -19.90 27.87
C SER A 60 1.57 -20.71 26.66
N VAL A 61 0.42 -20.38 26.06
CA VAL A 61 -0.04 -20.99 24.79
C VAL A 61 0.98 -20.76 23.67
N PHE A 62 1.50 -19.54 23.54
CA PHE A 62 2.53 -19.21 22.55
C PHE A 62 3.84 -19.98 22.80
N LYS A 63 4.30 -20.07 24.06
CA LYS A 63 5.48 -20.86 24.47
C LYS A 63 5.35 -22.33 24.11
N VAL A 64 4.19 -22.94 24.38
CA VAL A 64 3.91 -24.34 24.02
C VAL A 64 4.00 -24.55 22.52
N TRP A 65 3.44 -23.63 21.73
CA TRP A 65 3.53 -23.69 20.28
C TRP A 65 4.98 -23.59 19.79
N VAL A 66 5.75 -22.63 20.31
CA VAL A 66 7.16 -22.44 19.95
C VAL A 66 7.97 -23.69 20.27
N ASN A 67 7.81 -24.25 21.47
CA ASN A 67 8.51 -25.48 21.86
C ASN A 67 8.19 -26.65 20.93
N ALA A 68 6.91 -26.84 20.59
CA ALA A 68 6.51 -27.89 19.67
C ALA A 68 7.20 -27.78 18.30
N ARG A 69 7.38 -26.56 17.79
CA ARG A 69 8.07 -26.33 16.50
C ARG A 69 9.58 -26.45 16.60
N LEU A 70 10.18 -26.05 17.71
CA LEU A 70 11.61 -26.26 17.97
C LEU A 70 12.00 -27.73 18.19
N LEU A 71 11.02 -28.64 18.36
CA LEU A 71 11.27 -30.09 18.30
C LEU A 71 11.38 -30.61 16.86
N GLU A 72 10.92 -29.84 15.87
CA GLU A 72 10.83 -30.26 14.48
C GLU A 72 11.87 -29.58 13.58
N ALA A 73 12.17 -28.30 13.83
CA ALA A 73 12.97 -27.46 12.94
C ALA A 73 13.53 -26.23 13.67
N ASP A 74 14.45 -25.52 13.01
CA ASP A 74 14.83 -24.17 13.41
C ASP A 74 13.64 -23.21 13.25
N VAL A 75 13.39 -22.32 14.20
CA VAL A 75 12.19 -21.45 14.20
C VAL A 75 12.56 -19.98 14.18
N HIS A 76 12.09 -19.27 13.16
CA HIS A 76 12.31 -17.83 12.96
C HIS A 76 10.97 -17.12 13.13
N LEU A 77 10.82 -16.38 14.23
CA LEU A 77 9.63 -15.62 14.57
C LEU A 77 9.78 -14.18 14.06
N CYS A 78 8.97 -13.81 13.06
CA CYS A 78 8.96 -12.48 12.48
C CYS A 78 7.79 -11.66 13.03
N PHE A 79 8.12 -10.56 13.72
CA PHE A 79 7.17 -9.63 14.31
C PHE A 79 7.00 -8.38 13.43
N ASP A 80 5.79 -7.81 13.47
CA ASP A 80 5.53 -6.50 12.87
C ASP A 80 6.31 -5.40 13.60
N ARG A 81 6.89 -4.48 12.83
CA ARG A 81 7.31 -3.16 13.33
C ARG A 81 6.23 -2.12 13.08
N TYR A 82 6.24 -1.10 13.93
CA TYR A 82 5.28 0.00 13.91
C TYR A 82 6.03 1.31 14.04
N PHE A 83 6.30 1.95 12.91
CA PHE A 83 6.93 3.26 12.85
C PHE A 83 5.88 4.37 12.68
N GLU A 84 6.20 5.54 13.23
CA GLU A 84 5.52 6.78 12.88
C GLU A 84 5.81 7.12 11.42
N TYR A 85 4.91 7.89 10.78
CA TYR A 85 5.03 8.26 9.37
C TYR A 85 5.20 7.06 8.43
N SER A 86 4.55 5.94 8.76
CA SER A 86 4.53 4.74 7.92
C SER A 86 3.48 4.85 6.80
N THR A 87 3.80 4.34 5.60
CA THR A 87 2.83 4.18 4.50
C THR A 87 1.70 3.20 4.83
N LYS A 88 1.88 2.35 5.86
CA LYS A 88 0.85 1.42 6.34
C LYS A 88 -0.10 2.06 7.36
N SER A 89 0.15 3.31 7.79
CA SER A 89 -0.65 3.96 8.83
C SER A 89 -2.13 4.08 8.46
N SER A 90 -2.43 4.52 7.24
CA SER A 90 -3.81 4.61 6.74
C SER A 90 -4.53 3.26 6.78
N THR A 91 -3.86 2.19 6.38
CA THR A 91 -4.39 0.83 6.40
C THR A 91 -4.56 0.28 7.83
N ARG A 92 -3.67 0.63 8.76
CA ARG A 92 -3.81 0.31 10.19
C ARG A 92 -5.05 1.00 10.77
N SER A 93 -5.24 2.30 10.49
CA SER A 93 -6.42 3.06 10.92
C SER A 93 -7.72 2.52 10.33
N ALA A 94 -7.73 2.14 9.04
CA ALA A 94 -8.91 1.54 8.40
C ALA A 94 -9.31 0.17 8.98
N ARG A 95 -8.38 -0.58 9.57
CA ARG A 95 -8.64 -1.86 10.25
C ARG A 95 -9.02 -1.69 11.73
N ALA A 96 -8.73 -0.53 12.32
CA ALA A 96 -8.93 -0.26 13.73
C ALA A 96 -10.42 -0.07 14.05
N ASN A 97 -11.07 -1.14 14.51
CA ASN A 97 -12.42 -1.06 15.06
C ASN A 97 -12.45 -0.88 16.59
N ALA A 98 -11.29 -0.98 17.25
CA ALA A 98 -11.12 -0.84 18.68
C ALA A 98 -10.25 0.38 18.99
N THR A 99 -10.86 1.42 19.57
CA THR A 99 -10.18 2.67 19.92
C THR A 99 -9.48 2.61 21.26
N ARG A 100 -9.91 1.69 22.14
CA ARG A 100 -9.34 1.56 23.49
C ARG A 100 -7.93 0.98 23.44
N VAL A 101 -6.97 1.76 23.93
CA VAL A 101 -5.64 1.26 24.29
C VAL A 101 -5.72 0.66 25.70
N HIS A 102 -5.40 -0.63 25.81
CA HIS A 102 -5.31 -1.34 27.08
C HIS A 102 -3.90 -1.16 27.67
N GLN A 103 -3.78 -1.27 28.99
CA GLN A 103 -2.49 -1.44 29.67
C GLN A 103 -2.27 -2.94 29.85
N LEU A 104 -1.53 -3.55 28.92
CA LEU A 104 -1.25 -4.98 28.97
C LEU A 104 -0.04 -5.24 29.86
N GLU A 105 -0.24 -6.06 30.88
CA GLU A 105 0.80 -6.64 31.72
C GLU A 105 0.54 -8.14 31.84
N ARG A 106 1.52 -8.92 32.29
CA ARG A 106 1.39 -10.39 32.39
C ARG A 106 0.13 -10.82 33.16
N LYS A 107 -0.21 -10.13 34.26
CA LYS A 107 -1.36 -10.44 35.11
C LYS A 107 -2.67 -9.78 34.67
N THR A 108 -2.64 -8.90 33.67
CA THR A 108 -3.86 -8.24 33.17
C THR A 108 -4.80 -9.30 32.59
N PRO A 109 -6.12 -9.26 32.89
CA PRO A 109 -7.10 -10.09 32.21
C PRO A 109 -6.99 -9.93 30.70
N LEU A 110 -6.87 -11.02 29.97
CA LEU A 110 -6.64 -10.98 28.52
C LEU A 110 -7.86 -10.36 27.82
N PRO A 111 -7.72 -9.19 27.16
CA PRO A 111 -8.86 -8.61 26.44
C PRO A 111 -9.27 -9.49 25.25
N ALA A 112 -10.44 -9.22 24.69
CA ALA A 112 -10.88 -9.93 23.48
C ALA A 112 -9.84 -9.80 22.35
N ARG A 113 -9.61 -10.89 21.62
CA ARG A 113 -8.62 -10.96 20.53
C ARG A 113 -8.67 -9.78 19.58
N ASP A 114 -9.87 -9.43 19.12
CA ASP A 114 -10.08 -8.32 18.20
C ASP A 114 -9.69 -6.97 18.80
N ALA A 115 -9.91 -6.76 20.09
CA ALA A 115 -9.55 -5.51 20.78
C ALA A 115 -8.02 -5.34 20.90
N VAL A 116 -7.28 -6.45 20.98
CA VAL A 116 -5.81 -6.44 21.02
C VAL A 116 -5.21 -6.39 19.62
N LEU A 117 -5.58 -7.34 18.75
CA LEU A 117 -4.88 -7.55 17.48
C LEU A 117 -5.27 -6.55 16.37
N LYS A 118 -6.41 -5.86 16.47
CA LYS A 118 -6.81 -4.80 15.52
C LYS A 118 -6.36 -3.39 15.94
N ASN A 119 -5.80 -3.24 17.15
CA ASN A 119 -5.26 -1.97 17.63
C ASN A 119 -3.73 -2.05 17.66
N SER A 120 -3.05 -1.22 16.87
CA SER A 120 -1.58 -1.29 16.73
C SER A 120 -0.84 -1.07 18.05
N ALA A 121 -1.33 -0.21 18.95
CA ALA A 121 -0.70 0.02 20.25
C ALA A 121 -0.85 -1.19 21.18
N ASN A 122 -2.03 -1.82 21.22
CA ASN A 122 -2.25 -3.03 22.01
C ASN A 122 -1.43 -4.21 21.48
N LYS A 123 -1.38 -4.36 20.15
CA LYS A 123 -0.60 -5.42 19.51
C LYS A 123 0.90 -5.25 19.73
N LYS A 124 1.42 -4.00 19.67
CA LYS A 124 2.81 -3.69 20.02
C LYS A 124 3.14 -4.10 21.46
N GLN A 125 2.29 -3.74 22.42
CA GLN A 125 2.45 -4.16 23.82
C GLN A 125 2.47 -5.69 23.97
N LEU A 126 1.54 -6.40 23.32
CA LEU A 126 1.50 -7.87 23.37
C LEU A 126 2.77 -8.50 22.77
N ASN A 127 3.25 -7.99 21.63
CA ASN A 127 4.48 -8.48 21.00
C ASN A 127 5.68 -8.32 21.93
N THR A 128 5.84 -7.16 22.57
CA THR A 128 6.90 -6.92 23.56
C THR A 128 6.81 -7.92 24.71
N LEU A 129 5.62 -8.14 25.28
CA LEU A 129 5.44 -9.11 26.37
C LEU A 129 5.77 -10.55 25.94
N LEU A 130 5.48 -10.94 24.69
CA LEU A 130 5.83 -12.26 24.16
C LEU A 130 7.35 -12.43 24.03
N CYS A 131 8.03 -11.42 23.45
CA CYS A 131 9.49 -11.41 23.34
C CYS A 131 10.13 -11.46 24.71
N ASP A 132 9.79 -10.53 25.60
CA ASP A 132 10.35 -10.44 26.96
C ASP A 132 10.18 -11.75 27.72
N ALA A 133 8.96 -12.30 27.76
CA ALA A 133 8.68 -13.47 28.57
C ALA A 133 9.38 -14.75 28.10
N ILE A 134 9.76 -14.85 26.83
CA ILE A 134 10.51 -15.99 26.30
C ILE A 134 12.01 -15.72 26.35
N LEU A 135 12.44 -14.55 25.91
CA LEU A 135 13.85 -14.17 25.92
C LEU A 135 14.39 -14.07 27.35
N SER A 136 13.57 -13.81 28.38
CA SER A 136 14.01 -13.82 29.78
C SER A 136 13.98 -15.20 30.45
N ASP A 137 13.48 -16.24 29.78
CA ASP A 137 13.28 -17.57 30.36
C ASP A 137 14.44 -18.50 29.98
N ASP A 138 15.57 -18.33 30.66
CA ASP A 138 16.80 -19.08 30.34
C ASP A 138 16.62 -20.60 30.51
N ASN A 139 15.75 -21.05 31.42
CA ASN A 139 15.43 -22.47 31.56
C ASN A 139 14.70 -23.00 30.33
N PHE A 140 13.63 -22.31 29.89
CA PHE A 140 12.94 -22.65 28.67
C PHE A 140 13.89 -22.66 27.47
N LEU A 141 14.68 -21.59 27.29
CA LEU A 141 15.60 -21.46 26.15
C LEU A 141 16.68 -22.55 26.17
N GLN A 142 17.24 -22.88 27.33
CA GLN A 142 18.21 -23.95 27.47
C GLN A 142 17.64 -25.27 26.95
N HIS A 143 16.41 -25.64 27.33
CA HIS A 143 15.82 -26.91 26.91
C HIS A 143 15.29 -26.88 25.47
N ALA A 144 14.54 -25.85 25.12
CA ALA A 144 13.86 -25.75 23.83
C ALA A 144 14.85 -25.60 22.66
N THR A 145 16.02 -25.00 22.88
CA THR A 145 17.00 -24.75 21.80
C THR A 145 18.21 -25.71 21.81
N GLN A 146 18.08 -26.89 22.44
CA GLN A 146 19.18 -27.87 22.47
C GLN A 146 19.55 -28.38 21.06
N ASN A 147 18.54 -28.71 20.27
CA ASN A 147 18.71 -29.35 18.96
C ASN A 147 18.54 -28.37 17.81
N HIS A 148 17.67 -27.37 18.00
CA HIS A 148 17.30 -26.38 16.98
C HIS A 148 17.50 -24.97 17.49
N LEU A 149 17.78 -24.03 16.58
CA LEU A 149 17.88 -22.62 16.94
C LEU A 149 16.53 -21.92 16.89
N GLN A 150 16.40 -20.88 17.72
CA GLN A 150 15.31 -19.93 17.63
C GLN A 150 15.85 -18.57 17.19
N ARG A 151 15.18 -17.91 16.25
CA ARG A 151 15.52 -16.54 15.82
C ARG A 151 14.33 -15.60 15.99
N TRP A 152 14.60 -14.44 16.57
CA TRP A 152 13.65 -13.35 16.78
C TRP A 152 13.97 -12.22 15.82
N VAL A 153 13.00 -11.86 14.99
CA VAL A 153 13.17 -10.89 13.90
C VAL A 153 12.07 -9.85 14.00
N GLY A 154 12.40 -8.58 13.81
CA GLY A 154 11.42 -7.49 13.81
C GLY A 154 11.27 -6.78 15.16
N GLU A 155 11.75 -7.32 16.27
CA GLU A 155 11.75 -6.62 17.57
C GLU A 155 12.71 -5.42 17.58
N ASN A 156 13.92 -5.63 17.03
CA ASN A 156 14.97 -4.63 16.85
C ASN A 156 15.55 -4.78 15.45
N ASP A 157 16.37 -3.82 15.01
CA ASP A 157 17.04 -3.86 13.70
C ASP A 157 17.95 -5.09 13.54
N MET A 158 18.57 -5.54 14.63
CA MET A 158 19.38 -6.76 14.65
C MET A 158 18.58 -7.95 15.18
N PRO A 159 18.42 -9.02 14.40
CA PRO A 159 17.81 -10.25 14.90
C PRO A 159 18.60 -10.87 16.05
N THR A 160 17.87 -11.43 17.01
CA THR A 160 18.47 -12.23 18.10
C THR A 160 18.32 -13.71 17.79
N GLN A 161 19.44 -14.43 17.78
CA GLN A 161 19.46 -15.88 17.66
C GLN A 161 19.74 -16.52 19.02
N VAL A 162 19.05 -17.62 19.31
CA VAL A 162 19.25 -18.45 20.50
C VAL A 162 19.55 -19.87 20.08
N SER A 163 20.66 -20.42 20.55
CA SER A 163 21.03 -21.83 20.35
C SER A 163 21.69 -22.36 21.62
N LYS A 164 21.24 -23.52 22.09
CA LYS A 164 21.69 -24.16 23.34
C LYS A 164 21.63 -23.19 24.53
N GLY A 165 20.54 -22.43 24.62
CA GLY A 165 20.31 -21.40 25.63
C GLY A 165 21.13 -20.11 25.46
N ARG A 166 22.06 -20.06 24.50
CA ARG A 166 22.97 -18.92 24.32
C ARG A 166 22.40 -17.94 23.29
N LYS A 167 22.24 -16.67 23.72
CA LYS A 167 21.77 -15.57 22.87
C LYS A 167 22.94 -14.93 22.12
N SER A 168 22.77 -14.67 20.84
CA SER A 168 23.74 -13.99 19.98
C SER A 168 23.04 -13.08 18.97
N PRO A 169 23.52 -11.83 18.76
CA PRO A 169 23.00 -10.98 17.70
C PRO A 169 23.45 -11.49 16.33
N ARG A 170 22.61 -11.29 15.31
CA ARG A 170 22.93 -11.58 13.89
C ARG A 170 23.14 -10.30 13.11
N LEU A 171 24.34 -9.73 13.21
CA LEU A 171 24.71 -8.48 12.53
C LEU A 171 24.62 -8.61 11.00
N ASP A 172 24.92 -9.79 10.47
CA ASP A 172 24.82 -10.12 9.06
C ASP A 172 23.38 -10.13 8.52
N LEU A 173 22.39 -10.13 9.42
CA LEU A 173 20.95 -10.08 9.12
C LEU A 173 20.30 -8.81 9.67
N ALA A 174 21.10 -7.79 10.02
CA ALA A 174 20.57 -6.51 10.45
C ALA A 174 19.73 -5.89 9.32
N SER A 175 18.55 -5.38 9.67
CA SER A 175 17.60 -4.83 8.72
C SER A 175 16.82 -3.69 9.36
N THR A 176 16.77 -2.54 8.70
CA THR A 176 16.02 -1.34 9.14
C THR A 176 14.63 -1.27 8.49
N HIS A 177 14.26 -2.26 7.67
CA HIS A 177 12.93 -2.35 7.06
C HIS A 177 11.80 -2.42 8.10
N GLU A 178 10.71 -1.68 7.88
CA GLU A 178 9.53 -1.75 8.76
C GLU A 178 8.69 -3.01 8.53
N GLU A 179 8.47 -3.38 7.26
CA GLU A 179 7.41 -4.34 6.92
C GLU A 179 7.80 -5.80 7.21
N ALA A 180 6.93 -6.52 7.93
CA ALA A 180 7.17 -7.92 8.27
C ALA A 180 7.19 -8.85 7.05
N ASP A 181 6.48 -8.51 5.96
CA ASP A 181 6.51 -9.27 4.71
C ASP A 181 7.91 -9.30 4.08
N ILE A 182 8.64 -8.17 4.15
CA ILE A 182 10.04 -8.05 3.76
C ILE A 182 10.91 -8.87 4.71
N LEU A 183 10.76 -8.71 6.04
CA LEU A 183 11.58 -9.43 7.01
C LEU A 183 11.41 -10.96 6.91
N ILE A 184 10.18 -11.44 6.70
CA ILE A 184 9.87 -12.86 6.44
C ILE A 184 10.60 -13.34 5.18
N THR A 185 10.51 -12.56 4.11
CA THR A 185 11.17 -12.87 2.83
C THR A 185 12.69 -12.91 2.99
N GLN A 186 13.29 -11.92 3.67
CA GLN A 186 14.72 -11.88 3.97
C GLN A 186 15.20 -13.17 4.63
N GLN A 187 14.51 -13.59 5.71
CA GLN A 187 14.89 -14.80 6.43
C GLN A 187 14.74 -16.05 5.56
N ALA A 188 13.61 -16.18 4.85
CA ALA A 188 13.33 -17.34 4.03
C ALA A 188 14.36 -17.49 2.89
N ILE A 189 14.67 -16.39 2.20
CA ILE A 189 15.63 -16.38 1.09
C ILE A 189 17.06 -16.58 1.60
N HIS A 190 17.44 -15.97 2.73
CA HIS A 190 18.75 -16.20 3.34
C HIS A 190 18.97 -17.68 3.65
N LEU A 191 18.04 -18.32 4.37
CA LEU A 191 18.11 -19.75 4.69
C LEU A 191 18.21 -20.61 3.43
N ALA A 192 17.38 -20.32 2.43
CA ALA A 192 17.33 -21.03 1.17
C ALA A 192 18.62 -20.88 0.34
N LYS A 193 19.36 -19.77 0.52
CA LYS A 193 20.65 -19.50 -0.15
C LYS A 193 21.83 -20.13 0.59
N GLU A 194 21.81 -20.14 1.92
CA GLU A 194 22.90 -20.70 2.73
C GLU A 194 23.06 -22.20 2.53
N ASP A 195 21.95 -22.93 2.38
CA ASP A 195 21.97 -24.38 2.20
C ASP A 195 21.02 -24.82 1.06
N PRO A 196 21.56 -25.30 -0.08
CA PRO A 196 20.76 -25.82 -1.19
C PRO A 196 19.89 -27.04 -0.83
N GLU A 197 20.25 -27.79 0.21
CA GLU A 197 19.50 -28.97 0.69
C GLU A 197 18.45 -28.58 1.75
N SER A 198 18.37 -27.31 2.11
CA SER A 198 17.39 -26.83 3.09
C SER A 198 15.94 -27.02 2.61
N HIS A 199 15.08 -27.31 3.58
CA HIS A 199 13.64 -27.36 3.42
C HIS A 199 13.01 -26.21 4.22
N VAL A 200 12.92 -25.04 3.59
CA VAL A 200 12.40 -23.83 4.21
C VAL A 200 10.88 -23.80 4.11
N ARG A 201 10.22 -23.59 5.24
CA ARG A 201 8.76 -23.47 5.32
C ARG A 201 8.35 -22.12 5.90
N VAL A 202 7.68 -21.32 5.09
CA VAL A 202 7.11 -20.04 5.50
C VAL A 202 5.68 -20.25 5.98
N VAL A 203 5.42 -19.99 7.26
CA VAL A 203 4.09 -20.04 7.87
C VAL A 203 3.47 -18.65 7.79
N CYS A 204 2.81 -18.37 6.66
CA CYS A 204 2.18 -17.10 6.36
C CYS A 204 1.08 -17.31 5.32
N ASP A 205 0.03 -16.48 5.36
CA ASP A 205 -1.06 -16.51 4.38
C ASP A 205 -1.15 -15.24 3.52
N ASP A 206 -0.22 -14.31 3.70
CA ASP A 206 -0.23 -13.00 3.06
C ASP A 206 0.10 -13.07 1.55
N THR A 207 -0.48 -12.17 0.76
CA THR A 207 -0.25 -12.14 -0.69
C THR A 207 1.04 -11.43 -1.06
N ASP A 208 1.43 -10.42 -0.30
CA ASP A 208 2.65 -9.63 -0.52
C ASP A 208 3.87 -10.56 -0.27
N VAL A 209 3.85 -11.36 0.81
CA VAL A 209 4.85 -12.42 1.05
C VAL A 209 4.91 -13.44 -0.08
N PHE A 210 3.77 -13.94 -0.57
CA PHE A 210 3.76 -14.87 -1.71
C PHE A 210 4.44 -14.28 -2.96
N ALA A 211 4.14 -13.02 -3.28
CA ALA A 211 4.70 -12.34 -4.44
C ALA A 211 6.22 -12.13 -4.29
N LEU A 212 6.66 -11.71 -3.09
CA LEU A 212 8.07 -11.53 -2.74
C LEU A 212 8.86 -12.84 -2.83
N LEU A 213 8.36 -13.93 -2.22
CA LEU A 213 9.02 -15.23 -2.26
C LEU A 213 9.14 -15.75 -3.70
N ALA A 214 8.08 -15.63 -4.52
CA ALA A 214 8.13 -16.07 -5.92
C ALA A 214 9.15 -15.26 -6.74
N TYR A 215 9.17 -13.94 -6.56
CA TYR A 215 10.13 -13.05 -7.22
C TYR A 215 11.57 -13.40 -6.86
N TYR A 216 11.89 -13.44 -5.57
CA TYR A 216 13.25 -13.68 -5.12
C TYR A 216 13.73 -15.11 -5.32
N TYR A 217 12.82 -16.09 -5.29
CA TYR A 217 13.18 -17.46 -5.65
C TYR A 217 13.74 -17.52 -7.09
N LEU A 218 13.09 -16.82 -8.03
CA LEU A 218 13.54 -16.77 -9.41
C LEU A 218 14.78 -15.88 -9.61
N SER A 219 14.81 -14.68 -9.02
CA SER A 219 15.92 -13.72 -9.20
C SER A 219 17.22 -14.22 -8.59
N GLU A 220 17.16 -14.84 -7.40
CA GLU A 220 18.31 -15.42 -6.70
C GLU A 220 18.66 -16.82 -7.19
N LYS A 221 17.93 -17.36 -8.18
CA LYS A 221 18.16 -18.67 -8.81
C LYS A 221 18.21 -19.83 -7.82
N LEU A 222 17.35 -19.78 -6.80
CA LEU A 222 17.34 -20.76 -5.72
C LEU A 222 17.03 -22.18 -6.22
N GLN A 223 17.62 -23.17 -5.54
CA GLN A 223 17.40 -24.59 -5.85
C GLN A 223 16.74 -25.36 -4.71
N SER A 224 16.89 -24.86 -3.48
CA SER A 224 16.35 -25.42 -2.25
C SER A 224 14.83 -25.50 -2.24
N SER A 225 14.30 -26.32 -1.34
CA SER A 225 12.86 -26.46 -1.17
C SER A 225 12.33 -25.26 -0.39
N LEU A 226 11.42 -24.50 -1.00
CA LEU A 226 10.75 -23.38 -0.36
C LEU A 226 9.23 -23.56 -0.48
N THR A 227 8.58 -23.71 0.67
CA THR A 227 7.12 -23.86 0.75
C THR A 227 6.50 -22.77 1.58
N MET A 228 5.28 -22.39 1.24
CA MET A 228 4.48 -21.44 2.02
C MET A 228 3.19 -22.13 2.47
N GLN A 229 2.83 -21.99 3.75
CA GLN A 229 1.64 -22.62 4.31
C GLN A 229 0.86 -21.66 5.21
N SER A 230 -0.45 -21.89 5.27
CA SER A 230 -1.31 -21.20 6.22
C SER A 230 -0.94 -21.55 7.66
N PRO A 231 -1.05 -20.60 8.61
CA PRO A 231 -1.00 -20.91 10.03
C PRO A 231 -2.20 -21.75 10.51
N ILE A 232 -3.25 -21.90 9.69
CA ILE A 232 -4.39 -22.77 9.95
C ILE A 232 -4.08 -24.19 9.47
N MET A 233 -4.24 -25.16 10.37
CA MET A 233 -3.98 -26.57 10.08
C MET A 233 -4.89 -27.15 8.99
N GLY A 234 -4.38 -28.12 8.23
CA GLY A 234 -5.14 -28.89 7.23
C GLY A 234 -5.34 -28.21 5.88
N ARG A 235 -4.75 -27.04 5.64
CA ARG A 235 -4.74 -26.40 4.31
C ARG A 235 -3.59 -26.92 3.45
N SER A 236 -3.78 -26.88 2.13
CA SER A 236 -2.71 -27.10 1.14
C SER A 236 -1.54 -26.14 1.40
N CYS A 237 -0.33 -26.59 1.07
CA CYS A 237 0.82 -25.70 1.01
C CYS A 237 1.08 -25.29 -0.43
N ILE A 238 1.77 -24.18 -0.59
CA ILE A 238 2.19 -23.64 -1.87
C ILE A 238 3.66 -24.03 -2.07
N ASP A 239 3.96 -24.63 -3.20
CA ASP A 239 5.33 -24.85 -3.66
C ASP A 239 5.81 -23.58 -4.38
N VAL A 240 6.70 -22.83 -3.73
CA VAL A 240 7.21 -21.56 -4.28
C VAL A 240 8.11 -21.82 -5.49
N LYS A 241 8.93 -22.87 -5.45
CA LYS A 241 9.81 -23.28 -6.56
C LYS A 241 9.00 -23.56 -7.81
N GLU A 242 8.00 -24.41 -7.69
CA GLU A 242 7.16 -24.80 -8.82
C GLU A 242 6.27 -23.65 -9.30
N THR A 243 5.78 -22.81 -8.38
CA THR A 243 5.08 -21.56 -8.72
C THR A 243 5.97 -20.65 -9.57
N ALA A 244 7.19 -20.37 -9.11
CA ALA A 244 8.15 -19.51 -9.80
C ALA A 244 8.51 -20.07 -11.18
N ARG A 245 8.72 -21.39 -11.27
CA ARG A 245 9.03 -22.09 -12.52
C ARG A 245 7.88 -22.02 -13.53
N LYS A 246 6.67 -22.37 -13.11
CA LYS A 246 5.47 -22.40 -13.96
C LYS A 246 5.08 -21.02 -14.47
N HIS A 247 5.36 -19.98 -13.70
CA HIS A 247 5.00 -18.59 -14.00
C HIS A 247 6.21 -17.70 -14.28
N SER A 248 7.33 -18.26 -14.73
CA SER A 248 8.60 -17.56 -14.96
C SER A 248 8.49 -16.35 -15.91
N ALA A 249 7.52 -16.33 -16.81
CA ALA A 249 7.25 -15.20 -17.69
C ALA A 249 6.57 -14.00 -17.01
N ILE A 250 5.88 -14.21 -15.88
CA ILE A 250 5.17 -13.15 -15.14
C ILE A 250 5.91 -12.75 -13.87
N VAL A 251 6.56 -13.72 -13.20
CA VAL A 251 7.24 -13.53 -11.91
C VAL A 251 8.18 -12.31 -11.87
N PRO A 252 9.00 -12.02 -12.91
CA PRO A 252 9.87 -10.83 -12.93
C PRO A 252 9.13 -9.50 -12.74
N GLU A 253 7.88 -9.40 -13.19
CA GLU A 253 7.06 -8.19 -13.09
C GLU A 253 5.95 -8.32 -12.04
N LEU A 254 5.93 -9.42 -11.28
CA LEU A 254 4.83 -9.75 -10.36
C LEU A 254 4.65 -8.68 -9.27
N LEU A 255 5.73 -8.17 -8.72
CA LEU A 255 5.72 -7.11 -7.71
C LEU A 255 5.15 -5.79 -8.28
N ALA A 256 5.60 -5.38 -9.46
CA ALA A 256 5.13 -4.19 -10.15
C ALA A 256 3.62 -4.26 -10.48
N LEU A 257 3.20 -5.38 -11.07
CA LEU A 257 1.79 -5.66 -11.37
C LEU A 257 0.94 -5.65 -10.10
N HIS A 258 1.43 -6.30 -9.04
CA HIS A 258 0.72 -6.39 -7.78
C HIS A 258 0.53 -5.03 -7.13
N ALA A 259 1.57 -4.18 -7.07
CA ALA A 259 1.47 -2.84 -6.54
C ALA A 259 0.51 -1.97 -7.38
N LEU A 260 0.74 -1.85 -8.69
CA LEU A 260 -0.01 -0.92 -9.56
C LEU A 260 -1.52 -1.21 -9.58
N THR A 261 -1.90 -2.48 -9.44
CA THR A 261 -3.31 -2.90 -9.41
C THR A 261 -3.90 -2.98 -8.00
N GLY A 262 -3.18 -2.46 -7.01
CA GLY A 262 -3.60 -2.27 -5.63
C GLY A 262 -3.02 -3.30 -4.66
N CYS A 263 -2.19 -2.83 -3.73
CA CYS A 263 -1.68 -3.58 -2.57
C CYS A 263 -2.10 -2.86 -1.27
N ASP A 264 -1.37 -3.00 -0.15
CA ASP A 264 -1.74 -2.38 1.15
C ASP A 264 -1.50 -0.87 1.18
N SER A 265 -0.56 -0.37 0.38
CA SER A 265 -0.13 1.03 0.31
C SER A 265 -0.53 1.71 -1.02
N VAL A 266 -1.17 0.97 -1.93
CA VAL A 266 -1.55 1.46 -3.25
C VAL A 266 -3.04 1.21 -3.51
N ALA A 267 -3.72 2.20 -4.08
CA ALA A 267 -5.14 2.13 -4.33
C ALA A 267 -5.47 1.06 -5.38
N ALA A 268 -6.56 0.32 -5.14
CA ALA A 268 -7.19 -0.45 -6.21
C ALA A 268 -7.92 0.47 -7.19
N THR A 269 -7.91 0.09 -8.46
CA THR A 269 -8.81 0.63 -9.48
C THR A 269 -10.07 -0.22 -9.55
N TYR A 270 -11.23 0.43 -9.59
CA TYR A 270 -12.51 -0.28 -9.59
C TYR A 270 -12.67 -1.09 -10.89
N GLU A 271 -13.22 -2.31 -10.78
CA GLU A 271 -13.35 -3.31 -11.87
C GLU A 271 -12.04 -3.83 -12.49
N ILE A 272 -10.88 -3.41 -11.97
CA ILE A 272 -9.58 -3.96 -12.37
C ILE A 272 -9.06 -4.85 -11.24
N GLY A 273 -9.16 -6.16 -11.47
CA GLY A 273 -8.66 -7.18 -10.53
C GLY A 273 -7.37 -7.83 -11.00
N LYS A 274 -6.72 -8.58 -10.11
CA LYS A 274 -5.46 -9.30 -10.35
C LYS A 274 -5.50 -10.23 -11.56
N THR A 275 -6.60 -10.94 -11.78
CA THR A 275 -6.78 -11.81 -12.96
C THR A 275 -6.67 -11.04 -14.27
N LYS A 276 -7.26 -9.84 -14.32
CA LYS A 276 -7.22 -9.00 -15.52
C LYS A 276 -5.82 -8.45 -15.76
N ALA A 277 -5.14 -8.02 -14.70
CA ALA A 277 -3.77 -7.55 -14.76
C ALA A 277 -2.81 -8.65 -15.29
N ILE A 278 -2.93 -9.88 -14.78
CA ILE A 278 -2.16 -11.03 -15.29
C ILE A 278 -2.43 -11.26 -16.78
N ALA A 279 -3.69 -11.20 -17.21
CA ALA A 279 -4.05 -11.38 -18.61
C ALA A 279 -3.46 -10.27 -19.52
N VAL A 280 -3.33 -9.05 -19.02
CA VAL A 280 -2.70 -7.93 -19.73
C VAL A 280 -1.18 -8.10 -19.80
N ALA A 281 -0.53 -8.47 -18.69
CA ALA A 281 0.90 -8.77 -18.69
C ALA A 281 1.27 -9.88 -19.69
N ARG A 282 0.46 -10.95 -19.76
CA ARG A 282 0.63 -12.03 -20.74
C ARG A 282 0.51 -11.59 -22.20
N LYS A 283 -0.06 -10.41 -22.48
CA LYS A 283 -0.13 -9.83 -23.83
C LYS A 283 1.09 -8.98 -24.18
N GLY A 284 2.08 -8.89 -23.29
CA GLY A 284 3.33 -8.16 -23.52
C GLY A 284 3.33 -6.71 -23.03
N TYR A 285 2.32 -6.28 -22.26
CA TYR A 285 2.37 -5.00 -21.58
C TYR A 285 3.29 -5.13 -20.35
N THR A 286 4.42 -4.44 -20.38
CA THR A 286 5.44 -4.51 -19.34
C THR A 286 5.29 -3.40 -18.29
N LEU A 287 5.87 -3.62 -17.11
CA LEU A 287 5.99 -2.69 -15.99
C LEU A 287 7.43 -2.63 -15.45
N ASP A 288 8.42 -2.88 -16.31
CA ASP A 288 9.82 -3.07 -15.90
C ASP A 288 10.50 -1.79 -15.36
N GLN A 289 9.96 -0.59 -15.59
CA GLN A 289 10.51 0.65 -15.01
C GLN A 289 10.04 0.90 -13.57
N LEU A 290 8.92 0.29 -13.18
CA LEU A 290 8.31 0.55 -11.89
C LEU A 290 9.16 -0.05 -10.75
N GLY A 291 9.51 0.77 -9.76
CA GLY A 291 10.38 0.38 -8.64
C GLY A 291 11.88 0.52 -8.87
N LYS A 292 12.33 0.87 -10.08
CA LYS A 292 13.74 1.23 -10.32
C LYS A 292 14.02 2.64 -9.80
N SER A 293 14.82 2.78 -8.74
CA SER A 293 15.07 4.06 -8.07
C SER A 293 15.65 5.17 -8.96
N LEU A 294 16.32 4.81 -10.05
CA LEU A 294 16.91 5.75 -11.01
C LEU A 294 16.04 5.97 -12.26
N ALA A 295 14.86 5.36 -12.34
CA ALA A 295 13.99 5.52 -13.50
C ALA A 295 13.34 6.91 -13.53
N ASN A 296 13.16 7.44 -14.74
CA ASN A 296 12.42 8.67 -14.94
C ASN A 296 10.94 8.44 -14.66
N ILE A 297 10.36 9.20 -13.72
CA ILE A 297 8.95 9.06 -13.32
C ILE A 297 7.96 9.27 -14.48
N ILE A 298 8.35 10.02 -15.51
CA ILE A 298 7.54 10.21 -16.73
C ILE A 298 7.44 8.88 -17.49
N GLU A 299 8.57 8.20 -17.74
CA GLU A 299 8.60 6.90 -18.42
C GLU A 299 7.85 5.82 -17.61
N VAL A 300 8.03 5.81 -16.29
CA VAL A 300 7.29 4.93 -15.38
C VAL A 300 5.77 5.17 -15.52
N THR A 301 5.35 6.43 -15.61
CA THR A 301 3.95 6.82 -15.77
C THR A 301 3.40 6.43 -17.14
N GLU A 302 4.16 6.62 -18.21
CA GLU A 302 3.76 6.22 -19.56
C GLU A 302 3.54 4.71 -19.66
N GLN A 303 4.49 3.93 -19.13
CA GLN A 303 4.39 2.48 -19.08
C GLN A 303 3.19 2.01 -18.25
N ALA A 304 3.02 2.56 -17.04
CA ALA A 304 1.88 2.26 -16.19
C ALA A 304 0.54 2.66 -16.83
N THR A 305 0.50 3.76 -17.58
CA THR A 305 -0.69 4.22 -18.29
C THR A 305 -1.05 3.28 -19.44
N ALA A 306 -0.07 2.83 -20.23
CA ALA A 306 -0.29 1.84 -21.28
C ALA A 306 -0.84 0.53 -20.71
N PHE A 307 -0.23 0.03 -19.62
CA PHE A 307 -0.67 -1.17 -18.92
C PHE A 307 -2.10 -1.04 -18.36
N MET A 308 -2.39 0.07 -17.67
CA MET A 308 -3.71 0.31 -17.08
C MET A 308 -4.77 0.56 -18.15
N GLY A 309 -4.44 1.27 -19.23
CA GLY A 309 -5.30 1.43 -20.40
C GLY A 309 -5.72 0.08 -21.00
N ALA A 310 -4.77 -0.84 -21.17
CA ALA A 310 -5.05 -2.20 -21.61
C ALA A 310 -5.95 -2.97 -20.63
N CYS A 311 -5.79 -2.75 -19.31
CA CYS A 311 -6.70 -3.28 -18.29
C CYS A 311 -8.14 -2.74 -18.44
N TYR A 312 -8.31 -1.54 -18.97
CA TYR A 312 -9.63 -0.99 -19.33
C TYR A 312 -10.11 -1.37 -20.74
N GLY A 313 -9.35 -2.19 -21.47
CA GLY A 313 -9.67 -2.61 -22.84
C GLY A 313 -9.35 -1.56 -23.90
N ILE A 314 -8.57 -0.52 -23.55
CA ILE A 314 -8.13 0.52 -24.46
C ILE A 314 -6.66 0.28 -24.80
N THR A 315 -6.39 -0.19 -26.01
CA THR A 315 -5.04 -0.53 -26.50
C THR A 315 -4.43 0.54 -27.38
N THR A 316 -5.18 1.59 -27.73
CA THR A 316 -4.68 2.71 -28.52
C THR A 316 -3.60 3.47 -27.73
N PRO A 317 -2.41 3.71 -28.29
CA PRO A 317 -1.32 4.40 -27.60
C PRO A 317 -1.76 5.77 -27.08
N THR A 318 -1.56 5.99 -25.78
CA THR A 318 -1.78 7.27 -25.14
C THR A 318 -1.09 7.29 -23.77
N SER A 319 -0.51 8.43 -23.41
CA SER A 319 0.04 8.71 -22.08
C SER A 319 -0.99 9.34 -21.13
N SER A 320 -2.26 9.51 -21.54
CA SER A 320 -3.27 10.19 -20.73
C SER A 320 -4.39 9.25 -20.31
N MET A 321 -4.45 8.96 -19.01
CA MET A 321 -5.60 8.31 -18.39
C MET A 321 -6.89 9.12 -18.55
N THR A 322 -6.81 10.46 -18.58
CA THR A 322 -7.97 11.31 -18.87
C THR A 322 -8.53 11.08 -20.27
N LYS A 323 -7.68 10.91 -21.30
CA LYS A 323 -8.14 10.54 -22.66
C LYS A 323 -8.77 9.15 -22.69
N ILE A 324 -8.19 8.18 -21.99
CA ILE A 324 -8.76 6.82 -21.83
C ILE A 324 -10.14 6.92 -21.16
N ARG A 325 -10.26 7.72 -20.09
CA ARG A 325 -11.50 7.98 -19.35
C ARG A 325 -12.59 8.56 -20.24
N GLN A 326 -12.28 9.59 -21.03
CA GLN A 326 -13.21 10.23 -21.97
C GLN A 326 -13.69 9.24 -23.05
N LYS A 327 -12.78 8.45 -23.62
CA LYS A 327 -13.12 7.42 -24.62
C LYS A 327 -14.07 6.38 -24.05
N LEU A 328 -13.81 5.88 -22.84
CA LEU A 328 -14.70 4.92 -22.16
C LEU A 328 -16.04 5.53 -21.78
N TRP A 329 -16.07 6.81 -21.38
CA TRP A 329 -17.32 7.53 -21.15
C TRP A 329 -18.17 7.54 -22.42
N ALA A 330 -17.62 8.04 -23.53
CA ALA A 330 -18.33 8.14 -24.81
C ALA A 330 -18.84 6.76 -25.29
N GLN A 331 -18.03 5.71 -25.15
CA GLN A 331 -18.44 4.34 -25.49
C GLN A 331 -19.58 3.81 -24.62
N LYS A 332 -19.59 4.14 -23.32
CA LYS A 332 -20.64 3.69 -22.39
C LYS A 332 -21.93 4.50 -22.55
N THR A 333 -21.84 5.81 -22.72
CA THR A 333 -23.01 6.69 -22.94
C THR A 333 -23.63 6.48 -24.32
N GLY A 334 -22.84 6.17 -25.35
CA GLY A 334 -23.39 5.85 -26.67
C GLY A 334 -24.23 4.57 -26.70
N LYS A 335 -24.09 3.68 -25.71
CA LYS A 335 -24.80 2.39 -25.61
C LYS A 335 -25.99 2.41 -24.64
N SER A 336 -26.19 3.49 -23.89
CA SER A 336 -27.14 3.54 -22.79
C SER A 336 -27.66 4.96 -22.60
N THR A 337 -28.97 5.09 -22.38
CA THR A 337 -29.60 6.37 -21.99
C THR A 337 -29.25 6.78 -20.56
N ALA A 338 -28.81 5.85 -19.72
CA ALA A 338 -28.33 6.12 -18.37
C ALA A 338 -26.82 6.39 -18.34
N ALA A 339 -26.41 7.42 -17.60
CA ALA A 339 -25.01 7.74 -17.37
C ALA A 339 -24.27 6.58 -16.66
N PRO A 340 -23.04 6.23 -17.09
CA PRO A 340 -22.29 5.17 -16.43
C PRO A 340 -21.86 5.60 -15.04
N LYS A 341 -21.76 4.61 -14.12
CA LYS A 341 -21.22 4.85 -12.78
C LYS A 341 -19.82 5.45 -12.88
N LEU A 342 -19.58 6.60 -12.27
CA LEU A 342 -18.29 7.31 -12.36
C LEU A 342 -17.11 6.49 -11.85
N CYS A 343 -17.32 5.61 -10.87
CA CYS A 343 -16.31 4.69 -10.38
C CYS A 343 -15.89 3.64 -11.41
N SER A 344 -16.75 3.30 -12.38
CA SER A 344 -16.47 2.36 -13.49
C SER A 344 -15.61 2.96 -14.61
N LEU A 345 -15.21 4.22 -14.47
CA LEU A 345 -14.33 4.90 -15.40
C LEU A 345 -12.91 4.94 -14.83
N PRO A 346 -11.87 4.92 -15.68
CA PRO A 346 -10.49 5.11 -15.25
C PRO A 346 -10.29 6.40 -14.46
N PRO A 347 -9.31 6.47 -13.54
CA PRO A 347 -8.94 7.75 -12.90
C PRO A 347 -8.54 8.82 -13.93
N THR A 348 -8.47 10.08 -13.49
CA THR A 348 -7.81 11.13 -14.27
C THR A 348 -6.31 10.88 -14.32
N THR A 349 -5.60 11.53 -15.25
CA THR A 349 -4.15 11.45 -15.37
C THR A 349 -3.46 11.81 -14.05
N GLU A 350 -3.84 12.94 -13.46
CA GLU A 350 -3.23 13.52 -12.26
C GLU A 350 -3.43 12.59 -11.05
N ALA A 351 -4.63 12.04 -10.87
CA ALA A 351 -4.88 11.08 -9.80
C ALA A 351 -4.13 9.77 -10.01
N PHE A 352 -4.03 9.31 -11.27
CA PHE A 352 -3.33 8.07 -11.59
C PHE A 352 -1.83 8.19 -11.37
N GLU A 353 -1.24 9.33 -11.71
CA GLU A 353 0.17 9.64 -11.46
C GLU A 353 0.52 9.52 -9.97
N GLN A 354 -0.31 10.05 -9.07
CA GLN A 354 -0.10 9.86 -7.62
C GLN A 354 -0.12 8.37 -7.22
N ASN A 355 -0.97 7.57 -7.85
CA ASN A 355 -1.01 6.14 -7.62
C ASN A 355 0.19 5.40 -8.21
N VAL A 356 0.69 5.83 -9.37
CA VAL A 356 1.93 5.32 -9.99
C VAL A 356 3.12 5.63 -9.08
N ARG A 357 3.22 6.85 -8.55
CA ARG A 357 4.27 7.25 -7.59
C ARG A 357 4.28 6.36 -6.34
N ARG A 358 3.12 6.12 -5.72
CA ARG A 358 3.01 5.18 -4.59
C ARG A 358 3.41 3.75 -4.96
N SER A 359 3.00 3.30 -6.15
CA SER A 359 3.37 1.98 -6.67
C SER A 359 4.88 1.86 -6.88
N HIS A 360 5.49 2.89 -7.44
CA HIS A 360 6.91 2.98 -7.68
C HIS A 360 7.70 2.92 -6.36
N HIS A 361 7.29 3.71 -5.36
CA HIS A 361 7.86 3.65 -4.02
C HIS A 361 7.73 2.28 -3.37
N GLN A 362 6.54 1.67 -3.37
CA GLN A 362 6.34 0.35 -2.75
C GLN A 362 7.20 -0.73 -3.41
N VAL A 363 7.30 -0.72 -4.75
CA VAL A 363 8.04 -1.75 -5.47
C VAL A 363 9.54 -1.54 -5.34
N ALA A 364 10.02 -0.30 -5.24
CA ALA A 364 11.41 -0.02 -4.89
C ALA A 364 11.76 -0.59 -3.50
N HIS A 365 10.86 -0.43 -2.51
CA HIS A 365 11.02 -1.04 -1.19
C HIS A 365 11.08 -2.57 -1.25
N TRP A 366 10.18 -3.18 -2.03
CA TRP A 366 10.20 -4.64 -2.23
C TRP A 366 11.44 -5.12 -2.98
N TYR A 367 11.96 -4.38 -3.97
CA TYR A 367 13.22 -4.73 -4.66
C TYR A 367 14.47 -4.55 -3.78
N SER A 368 14.41 -3.65 -2.79
CA SER A 368 15.44 -3.55 -1.76
C SER A 368 15.33 -4.62 -0.67
N ALA A 369 14.39 -5.57 -0.73
CA ALA A 369 14.13 -6.47 0.39
C ALA A 369 15.35 -7.30 0.82
N LEU A 370 16.30 -7.65 -0.05
CA LEU A 370 17.52 -8.37 0.37
C LEU A 370 18.67 -7.45 0.82
N SER A 371 18.46 -6.14 0.80
CA SER A 371 19.37 -5.15 1.42
C SER A 371 19.03 -5.01 2.92
N GLY A 372 20.00 -4.59 3.72
CA GLY A 372 19.74 -4.27 5.13
C GLY A 372 18.87 -3.02 5.28
N ASP A 373 19.04 -2.05 4.38
CA ASP A 373 18.30 -0.79 4.41
C ASP A 373 17.26 -0.69 3.29
N PRO A 374 16.11 -0.03 3.56
CA PRO A 374 15.09 0.20 2.55
C PRO A 374 15.58 1.15 1.45
N SER A 375 14.82 1.16 0.36
CA SER A 375 14.99 2.14 -0.71
C SER A 375 15.06 3.58 -0.19
N THR A 376 15.92 4.39 -0.78
CA THR A 376 16.08 5.82 -0.44
C THR A 376 14.95 6.70 -0.97
N LEU A 377 13.97 6.15 -1.70
CA LEU A 377 12.84 6.92 -2.21
C LEU A 377 11.96 7.40 -1.05
N ALA A 378 11.87 8.72 -0.88
CA ALA A 378 11.05 9.32 0.17
C ALA A 378 9.55 9.21 -0.15
N ALA A 379 8.76 8.67 0.76
CA ALA A 379 7.31 8.49 0.58
C ALA A 379 6.59 9.81 0.24
N VAL A 380 6.97 10.92 0.87
CA VAL A 380 6.37 12.25 0.68
C VAL A 380 6.57 12.84 -0.71
N GLU A 381 7.61 12.38 -1.44
CA GLU A 381 7.84 12.73 -2.85
C GLU A 381 7.10 11.78 -3.80
N HIS A 382 6.51 10.72 -3.26
CA HIS A 382 5.93 9.60 -3.98
C HIS A 382 4.45 9.36 -3.65
N GLY A 383 3.67 10.45 -3.59
CA GLY A 383 2.21 10.40 -3.49
C GLY A 383 1.67 10.13 -2.08
N TRP A 384 2.45 10.50 -1.07
CA TRP A 384 2.06 10.59 0.33
C TRP A 384 2.24 12.00 0.87
N GLU A 385 1.47 12.33 1.90
CA GLU A 385 1.56 13.57 2.66
C GLU A 385 1.73 13.24 4.13
N ALA A 386 2.50 14.05 4.84
CA ALA A 386 2.67 13.92 6.28
C ALA A 386 1.51 14.60 7.02
N ASP A 387 0.87 13.86 7.90
CA ASP A 387 -0.01 14.37 8.94
C ASP A 387 0.75 14.39 10.26
N ASP A 388 1.36 15.52 10.56
CA ASP A 388 2.18 15.72 11.76
C ASP A 388 1.39 15.68 13.07
N THR A 389 0.07 15.91 12.99
CA THR A 389 -0.82 15.85 14.16
C THR A 389 -1.02 14.41 14.59
N ASN A 390 -1.27 13.53 13.61
CA ASN A 390 -1.49 12.11 13.87
C ASN A 390 -0.22 11.24 13.70
N LYS A 391 0.94 11.86 13.42
CA LYS A 391 2.22 11.19 13.18
C LYS A 391 2.13 10.08 12.14
N CYS A 392 1.40 10.33 11.05
CA CYS A 392 1.14 9.34 10.02
C CYS A 392 1.30 9.89 8.61
N LEU A 393 1.37 8.99 7.62
CA LEU A 393 1.29 9.34 6.21
C LEU A 393 -0.11 9.08 5.68
N ILE A 394 -0.65 10.06 4.95
CA ILE A 394 -1.92 9.96 4.24
C ILE A 394 -1.68 9.99 2.72
N PRO A 395 -2.45 9.23 1.93
CA PRO A 395 -2.23 9.17 0.48
C PRO A 395 -2.71 10.45 -0.21
N ARG A 396 -1.82 11.11 -0.96
CA ARG A 396 -2.16 12.25 -1.82
C ARG A 396 -3.06 11.80 -2.97
N ASN A 397 -4.21 12.44 -3.14
CA ASN A 397 -5.13 12.10 -4.24
C ASN A 397 -4.72 12.76 -5.56
N MET A 398 -4.41 14.05 -5.52
CA MET A 398 -3.93 14.87 -6.65
C MET A 398 -3.00 15.96 -6.07
N GLU A 399 -2.24 16.63 -6.93
CA GLU A 399 -1.45 17.80 -6.51
C GLU A 399 -2.33 18.98 -6.11
N ASP A 400 -1.79 19.84 -5.24
CA ASP A 400 -2.45 21.08 -4.82
C ASP A 400 -2.74 22.00 -6.02
N GLY A 401 -3.89 22.65 -5.99
CA GLY A 401 -4.35 23.53 -7.08
C GLY A 401 -4.96 22.81 -8.29
N VAL A 402 -4.91 21.47 -8.36
CA VAL A 402 -5.58 20.71 -9.42
C VAL A 402 -7.07 20.57 -9.12
N SER A 403 -7.92 21.08 -10.01
CA SER A 403 -9.38 20.94 -9.88
C SER A 403 -9.83 19.49 -10.12
N TYR A 404 -10.71 18.95 -9.26
CA TYR A 404 -11.27 17.59 -9.37
C TYR A 404 -12.08 17.32 -10.64
N ALA A 405 -12.51 18.38 -11.33
CA ALA A 405 -13.15 18.30 -12.62
C ALA A 405 -12.81 19.58 -13.43
N PRO A 406 -12.90 19.53 -14.76
CA PRO A 406 -12.78 20.72 -15.59
C PRO A 406 -13.76 21.81 -15.15
N GLU A 407 -13.33 23.07 -15.21
CA GLU A 407 -14.11 24.22 -14.73
C GLU A 407 -15.50 24.29 -15.37
N HIS A 408 -15.61 24.00 -16.68
CA HIS A 408 -16.90 23.99 -17.38
C HIS A 408 -17.87 22.92 -16.84
N ILE A 409 -17.37 21.80 -16.30
CA ILE A 409 -18.21 20.79 -15.63
C ILE A 409 -18.59 21.25 -14.22
N LEU A 410 -17.66 21.86 -13.49
CA LEU A 410 -17.96 22.43 -12.16
C LEU A 410 -19.03 23.52 -12.27
N LYS A 411 -18.99 24.34 -13.33
CA LYS A 411 -20.02 25.33 -13.66
C LYS A 411 -21.40 24.74 -13.92
N LEU A 412 -21.52 23.45 -14.27
CA LEU A 412 -22.81 22.78 -14.46
C LEU A 412 -23.41 22.20 -13.17
N VAL A 413 -22.64 22.17 -12.07
CA VAL A 413 -23.13 21.70 -10.77
C VAL A 413 -24.21 22.67 -10.29
N ARG A 414 -25.36 22.13 -9.91
CA ARG A 414 -26.52 22.91 -9.48
C ARG A 414 -27.20 22.31 -8.25
N CYS A 415 -27.75 23.17 -7.41
CA CYS A 415 -28.67 22.78 -6.34
C CYS A 415 -30.13 22.99 -6.78
N GLY A 416 -31.04 22.20 -6.19
CA GLY A 416 -32.50 22.36 -6.35
C GLY A 416 -33.13 23.19 -5.23
N CYS A 417 -32.40 24.10 -4.60
CA CYS A 417 -32.89 24.86 -3.45
C CYS A 417 -33.87 25.95 -3.90
N THR A 418 -35.06 26.00 -3.30
CA THR A 418 -36.20 26.84 -3.74
C THR A 418 -36.69 27.88 -2.73
N SER A 419 -36.05 28.02 -1.57
CA SER A 419 -36.51 28.94 -0.51
C SER A 419 -36.04 30.39 -0.70
N GLU A 420 -36.76 31.37 -0.14
CA GLU A 420 -36.37 32.79 -0.13
C GLU A 420 -34.99 33.08 0.51
N ARG A 421 -34.54 32.22 1.44
CA ARG A 421 -33.18 32.21 2.00
C ARG A 421 -32.47 30.89 1.66
N ALA A 422 -32.42 30.56 0.38
CA ALA A 422 -31.84 29.31 -0.11
C ALA A 422 -30.37 29.15 0.29
N CYS A 423 -29.98 27.90 0.52
CA CYS A 423 -28.61 27.49 0.81
C CYS A 423 -27.99 27.98 2.12
N ARG A 424 -28.81 28.49 3.07
CA ARG A 424 -28.38 28.88 4.42
C ARG A 424 -28.05 27.70 5.34
N GLY A 425 -28.53 26.50 5.03
CA GLY A 425 -28.34 25.29 5.83
C GLY A 425 -27.73 24.14 5.03
N GLY A 426 -27.15 23.16 5.72
CA GLY A 426 -26.40 22.03 5.12
C GLY A 426 -27.19 21.05 4.25
N LYS A 427 -28.43 21.39 3.85
CA LYS A 427 -29.24 20.62 2.87
C LYS A 427 -28.97 21.03 1.42
N CYS A 428 -28.23 22.10 1.18
CA CYS A 428 -27.84 22.48 -0.18
C CYS A 428 -26.75 21.55 -0.70
N GLY A 429 -26.99 20.89 -1.83
CA GLY A 429 -26.00 20.00 -2.43
C GLY A 429 -24.71 20.71 -2.88
N CYS A 430 -24.76 21.99 -3.26
CA CYS A 430 -23.55 22.77 -3.57
C CYS A 430 -22.74 23.05 -2.30
N MET A 431 -23.40 23.51 -1.23
CA MET A 431 -22.77 23.77 0.07
C MET A 431 -22.18 22.51 0.69
N GLU A 432 -22.91 21.40 0.65
CA GLU A 432 -22.45 20.07 1.12
C GLU A 432 -21.15 19.64 0.42
N ARG A 433 -20.98 20.03 -0.86
CA ARG A 433 -19.80 19.73 -1.68
C ARG A 433 -18.76 20.85 -1.66
N GLN A 434 -18.95 21.87 -0.83
CA GLN A 434 -18.08 23.05 -0.72
C GLN A 434 -17.86 23.79 -2.05
N LEU A 435 -18.89 23.81 -2.91
CA LEU A 435 -18.86 24.51 -4.19
C LEU A 435 -19.74 25.77 -4.14
N PRO A 436 -19.37 26.85 -4.85
CA PRO A 436 -20.26 27.97 -5.08
C PRO A 436 -21.53 27.50 -5.81
N CYS A 437 -22.66 28.12 -5.49
CA CYS A 437 -23.87 27.98 -6.30
C CYS A 437 -23.67 28.73 -7.62
N THR A 438 -23.91 28.04 -8.72
CA THR A 438 -23.80 28.58 -10.07
C THR A 438 -25.12 29.21 -10.52
N MET A 439 -25.09 29.95 -11.63
CA MET A 439 -26.31 30.48 -12.28
C MET A 439 -27.31 29.39 -12.72
N PHE A 440 -26.88 28.12 -12.77
CA PHE A 440 -27.74 26.98 -13.09
C PHE A 440 -28.46 26.40 -11.86
N CYS A 441 -28.14 26.87 -10.65
CA CYS A 441 -28.86 26.53 -9.42
C CYS A 441 -30.27 27.12 -9.41
N THR A 442 -31.24 26.38 -8.86
CA THR A 442 -32.58 26.91 -8.63
C THR A 442 -32.60 28.11 -7.67
N CYS A 443 -31.60 28.21 -6.79
CA CYS A 443 -31.42 29.36 -5.91
C CYS A 443 -30.87 30.61 -6.63
N GLY A 444 -30.64 30.55 -7.94
CA GLY A 444 -30.10 31.65 -8.76
C GLY A 444 -28.60 31.93 -8.62
N GLY A 445 -27.95 31.46 -7.55
CA GLY A 445 -26.55 31.78 -7.25
C GLY A 445 -26.36 33.25 -6.83
N GLY A 446 -25.12 33.74 -6.86
CA GLY A 446 -24.80 35.14 -6.59
C GLY A 446 -25.16 35.64 -5.18
N THR A 447 -25.49 36.92 -5.07
CA THR A 447 -25.67 37.66 -3.80
C THR A 447 -26.93 37.27 -3.02
N ALA A 448 -27.98 36.78 -3.70
CA ALA A 448 -29.22 36.32 -3.06
C ALA A 448 -29.10 34.91 -2.45
N CYS A 449 -28.08 34.15 -2.84
CA CYS A 449 -27.85 32.81 -2.36
C CYS A 449 -27.01 32.84 -1.07
N SER A 450 -27.52 32.23 0.00
CA SER A 450 -26.84 32.19 1.31
C SER A 450 -25.76 31.09 1.41
N ASN A 451 -25.25 30.59 0.28
CA ASN A 451 -24.15 29.62 0.27
C ASN A 451 -22.84 30.35 0.63
N PRO A 452 -22.13 29.98 1.72
CA PRO A 452 -20.92 30.66 2.15
C PRO A 452 -19.75 30.53 1.16
N PHE A 453 -19.82 29.60 0.20
CA PHE A 453 -18.80 29.40 -0.82
C PHE A 453 -19.01 30.27 -2.07
N ASN A 454 -20.08 31.08 -2.14
CA ASN A 454 -20.26 32.01 -3.26
C ASN A 454 -19.21 33.12 -3.21
N ILE A 455 -18.59 33.40 -4.35
CA ILE A 455 -17.75 34.58 -4.52
C ILE A 455 -18.70 35.78 -4.50
N THR A 456 -18.57 36.63 -3.48
CA THR A 456 -19.15 37.97 -3.52
C THR A 456 -18.17 38.81 -4.31
N GLU A 457 -18.52 39.19 -5.54
CA GLU A 457 -17.77 40.22 -6.25
C GLU A 457 -17.86 41.50 -5.40
N SER A 458 -16.82 41.79 -4.64
CA SER A 458 -16.63 43.14 -4.10
C SER A 458 -16.29 44.02 -5.30
N ALA A 459 -17.23 44.88 -5.68
CA ALA A 459 -16.95 45.99 -6.57
C ALA A 459 -15.80 46.82 -5.97
N THR A 460 -14.62 46.72 -6.57
CA THR A 460 -13.54 47.68 -6.38
C THR A 460 -13.05 48.11 -7.75
N ASP A 461 -13.55 49.29 -8.12
CA ASP A 461 -12.91 50.37 -8.87
C ASP A 461 -12.47 50.09 -10.31
N HIS A 462 -13.36 50.46 -11.24
CA HIS A 462 -12.96 51.15 -12.46
C HIS A 462 -12.15 52.39 -12.07
N ALA A 463 -10.81 52.30 -12.14
CA ALA A 463 -9.98 53.48 -12.20
C ALA A 463 -10.08 54.06 -13.61
N ASP A 464 -10.70 55.24 -13.69
CA ASP A 464 -10.76 56.09 -14.87
C ASP A 464 -9.36 56.27 -15.47
N ILE A 465 -9.22 55.94 -16.75
CA ILE A 465 -8.06 56.33 -17.57
C ILE A 465 -8.32 57.78 -17.98
N PRO A 466 -7.45 58.75 -17.63
CA PRO A 466 -7.56 60.10 -18.17
C PRO A 466 -7.19 60.05 -19.66
N ASP A 467 -8.14 60.48 -20.47
CA ASP A 467 -7.98 60.89 -21.86
C ASP A 467 -7.15 62.18 -21.86
N ASP A 468 -5.99 62.17 -22.52
CA ASP A 468 -5.28 63.40 -22.86
C ASP A 468 -4.69 63.24 -24.27
N SER A 469 -5.42 63.82 -25.22
CA SER A 469 -5.02 63.97 -26.61
C SER A 469 -4.30 65.30 -26.82
N ASP A 470 -3.33 65.25 -27.73
CA ASP A 470 -2.76 66.37 -28.50
C ASP A 470 -1.70 67.27 -27.82
N GLU A 471 -0.47 67.28 -28.31
CA GLU A 471 -0.06 67.99 -29.53
C GLU A 471 1.43 67.75 -29.84
N ALA A 472 1.73 67.84 -31.14
CA ALA A 472 3.00 67.60 -31.80
C ALA A 472 4.13 68.57 -31.41
N ASN A 473 5.40 68.19 -31.67
CA ASN A 473 6.15 68.68 -32.83
C ASN A 473 7.66 68.29 -32.78
N ASP A 474 8.12 67.76 -33.91
CA ASP A 474 9.47 67.76 -34.52
C ASP A 474 10.73 68.09 -33.70
N ARG A 475 11.73 67.20 -33.79
CA ARG A 475 12.99 67.49 -34.53
C ARG A 475 13.87 66.26 -34.76
N ALA A 476 14.45 66.25 -35.95
CA ALA A 476 15.30 65.25 -36.58
C ALA A 476 16.76 65.21 -36.07
N MET A 477 17.54 64.30 -36.68
CA MET A 477 19.02 64.16 -36.70
C MET A 477 19.57 63.26 -35.56
N ASP A 478 20.42 62.25 -35.78
CA ASP A 478 21.28 61.87 -36.90
C ASP A 478 21.55 60.35 -36.91
N VAL A 479 21.98 59.89 -38.08
CA VAL A 479 22.65 58.61 -38.38
C VAL A 479 24.08 58.67 -37.85
N ASP A 480 24.63 57.54 -37.40
CA ASP A 480 26.03 57.05 -37.62
C ASP A 480 26.19 55.78 -36.74
N GLU A 481 26.33 54.57 -37.29
CA GLU A 481 27.52 53.95 -37.91
C GLU A 481 28.54 53.36 -36.91
N GLU A 482 29.09 52.21 -37.33
CA GLU A 482 30.24 51.42 -36.82
C GLU A 482 29.96 50.48 -35.62
N ASP A 483 29.96 49.14 -35.80
CA ASP A 483 31.01 48.17 -36.22
C ASP A 483 32.10 47.87 -35.17
N ASP A 484 32.56 46.62 -35.24
CA ASP A 484 33.69 45.95 -34.58
C ASP A 484 33.46 45.45 -33.13
N GLU A 485 33.68 44.17 -32.76
CA GLU A 485 34.26 42.97 -33.41
C GLU A 485 33.72 41.71 -32.68
#